data_AF-A0A6L8G7E7-F1
#
_entry.id   AF-A0A6L8G7E7-F1
#
_cell.length_a   1.000
_cell.length_b   1.000
_cell.length_c   1.000
_cell.angle_alpha   90.00
_cell.angle_beta   90.00
_cell.angle_gamma   90.00
#
_symmetry.space_group_name_H-M   'P 1'
#
loop_
_entity.id
_entity.type
_entity.pdbx_description
1 polymer ?
#
loop_
_entity_poly.entity_id
_entity_poly.type
_entity_poly.pdbx_seq_one_letter_code
_entity_poly.pdbx_strand_id
1 'polypeptide(L)'
;MPCARQLERVSVTMGIPLFPDTPFVVSESLFVKPGFRGFRLPCRGEGADHAEMMVMKPIRVHDARALARAPTVSRMGFELVHAPIDIDYGDHGSVVSRFYDQCAELVMAATGCLSARTMQHEFRAGAPLWPGGAGTYAEKAHADLTPYAEDVLDIPDGRHFGVYNVWRSTDPLRAIESKPLAMCDPATVS
;
A
#
# COMPACT_ATOMS: atom_id res chain seq x y z
N MET A 1 -31.50 28.70 -22.49
CA MET A 1 -30.85 28.59 -21.18
C MET A 1 -31.36 27.35 -20.46
N PRO A 2 -30.55 26.30 -20.25
CA PRO A 2 -30.85 25.28 -19.27
C PRO A 2 -30.03 25.55 -17.99
N CYS A 3 -30.75 25.69 -16.88
CA CYS A 3 -30.23 25.76 -15.52
C CYS A 3 -29.69 24.38 -15.14
N ALA A 4 -28.37 24.20 -15.19
CA ALA A 4 -27.71 23.08 -14.56
C ALA A 4 -27.78 23.31 -13.04
N ARG A 5 -28.59 22.50 -12.34
CA ARG A 5 -28.49 22.37 -10.90
C ARG A 5 -27.10 21.82 -10.59
N GLN A 6 -26.22 22.73 -10.21
CA GLN A 6 -24.95 22.42 -9.56
C GLN A 6 -25.30 21.68 -8.27
N LEU A 7 -25.29 20.35 -8.32
CA LEU A 7 -25.28 19.53 -7.12
C LEU A 7 -23.95 19.80 -6.44
N GLU A 8 -23.93 20.79 -5.56
CA GLU A 8 -22.90 20.91 -4.55
C GLU A 8 -22.89 19.59 -3.77
N ARG A 9 -21.92 18.73 -4.08
CA ARG A 9 -21.50 17.69 -3.14
C ARG A 9 -20.91 18.42 -1.95
N VAL A 10 -21.77 18.81 -1.01
CA VAL A 10 -21.34 19.21 0.32
C VAL A 10 -20.79 17.94 0.96
N SER A 11 -19.47 17.75 0.86
CA SER A 11 -18.76 16.67 1.55
C SER A 11 -18.67 17.05 3.02
N VAL A 12 -19.77 16.89 3.75
CA VAL A 12 -19.77 16.94 5.22
C VAL A 12 -19.24 15.61 5.73
N THR A 13 -17.96 15.32 5.47
CA THR A 13 -17.24 14.32 6.26
C THR A 13 -16.59 15.08 7.39
N MET A 14 -17.42 15.56 8.32
CA MET A 14 -16.96 16.06 9.61
C MET A 14 -16.28 14.90 10.36
N GLY A 15 -14.97 14.75 10.14
CA GLY A 15 -13.94 14.42 11.12
C GLY A 15 -14.19 13.31 12.15
N ILE A 16 -15.09 12.35 11.96
CA ILE A 16 -15.16 11.17 12.84
C ILE A 16 -13.85 10.39 12.62
N PRO A 17 -13.01 10.24 13.66
CA PRO A 17 -11.80 9.43 13.53
C PRO A 17 -12.23 8.03 13.12
N LEU A 18 -11.59 7.44 12.11
CA LEU A 18 -11.87 6.06 11.70
C LEU A 18 -11.74 5.08 12.89
N PHE A 19 -10.88 5.44 13.86
CA PHE A 19 -10.59 4.70 15.07
C PHE A 19 -10.54 5.63 16.31
N PRO A 20 -11.68 6.04 16.87
CA PRO A 20 -11.71 7.04 17.94
C PRO A 20 -11.08 6.53 19.25
N ASP A 21 -11.20 5.24 19.53
CA ASP A 21 -10.77 4.63 20.79
C ASP A 21 -9.45 3.82 20.65
N THR A 22 -8.87 3.76 19.45
CA THR A 22 -7.63 2.99 19.22
C THR A 22 -6.41 3.85 19.50
N PRO A 23 -5.49 3.41 20.38
CA PRO A 23 -4.23 4.11 20.62
C PRO A 23 -3.49 4.40 19.32
N PHE A 24 -2.85 5.57 19.27
CA PHE A 24 -2.02 5.97 18.14
C PHE A 24 -0.73 6.62 18.62
N VAL A 25 0.28 6.56 17.76
CA VAL A 25 1.47 7.41 17.85
C VAL A 25 1.37 8.50 16.80
N VAL A 26 1.96 9.66 17.08
CA VAL A 26 2.11 10.73 16.08
C VAL A 26 3.45 10.49 15.37
N SER A 27 3.39 10.46 14.04
CA SER A 27 4.57 10.43 13.17
C SER A 27 4.45 11.56 12.16
N GLU A 28 5.50 11.81 11.40
CA GLU A 28 5.43 12.66 10.22
C GLU A 28 5.47 11.79 8.95
N SER A 29 4.81 12.25 7.89
CA SER A 29 4.86 11.61 6.57
C SER A 29 4.87 12.66 5.47
N LEU A 30 5.55 12.34 4.36
CA LEU A 30 5.63 13.18 3.18
C LEU A 30 4.44 12.90 2.26
N PHE A 31 3.70 13.94 1.89
CA PHE A 31 2.56 13.89 0.98
C PHE A 31 2.77 14.78 -0.23
N VAL A 32 2.12 14.43 -1.34
CA VAL A 32 2.02 15.29 -2.52
C VAL A 32 1.00 16.41 -2.26
N LYS A 33 1.39 17.67 -2.52
CA LYS A 33 0.51 18.83 -2.40
C LYS A 33 -0.67 18.69 -3.39
N PRO A 34 -1.88 19.18 -3.05
CA PRO A 34 -3.08 18.99 -3.87
C PRO A 34 -2.94 19.31 -5.36
N GLY A 35 -2.23 20.39 -5.71
CA GLY A 35 -2.02 20.81 -7.11
C GLY A 35 -1.19 19.84 -7.96
N PHE A 36 -0.52 18.85 -7.35
CA PHE A 36 0.31 17.86 -8.04
C PHE A 36 -0.25 16.42 -7.90
N ARG A 37 -1.43 16.24 -7.30
CA ARG A 37 -2.06 14.93 -7.17
C ARG A 37 -2.62 14.43 -8.51
N GLY A 38 -2.61 13.13 -8.71
CA GLY A 38 -3.15 12.49 -9.92
C GLY A 38 -2.25 12.59 -11.15
N PHE A 39 -1.09 13.25 -11.04
CA PHE A 39 -0.06 13.28 -12.06
C PHE A 39 1.09 12.36 -11.68
N ARG A 40 1.74 11.77 -12.69
CA ARG A 40 3.04 11.14 -12.48
C ARG A 40 4.01 12.21 -12.01
N LEU A 41 4.59 12.01 -10.83
CA LEU A 41 5.69 12.85 -10.38
C LEU A 41 6.90 12.61 -11.28
N PRO A 42 7.63 13.66 -11.67
CA PRO A 42 8.83 13.53 -12.47
C PRO A 42 9.83 12.58 -11.82
N CYS A 43 10.57 11.84 -12.64
CA CYS A 43 11.65 11.01 -12.14
C CYS A 43 12.80 11.88 -11.63
N ARG A 44 13.57 11.35 -10.68
CA ARG A 44 14.76 12.04 -10.16
C ARG A 44 15.72 12.31 -11.33
N GLY A 45 16.03 13.58 -11.58
CA GLY A 45 16.88 14.00 -12.70
C GLY A 45 16.13 14.69 -13.86
N GLU A 46 14.80 14.68 -13.87
CA GLU A 46 13.99 15.40 -14.87
C GLU A 46 13.86 16.92 -14.59
N GLY A 47 14.74 17.49 -13.77
CA GLY A 47 14.83 18.93 -13.52
C GLY A 47 13.73 19.56 -12.65
N ALA A 48 12.80 18.76 -12.12
CA ALA A 48 11.76 19.24 -11.23
C ALA A 48 12.22 19.30 -9.77
N ASP A 49 11.86 20.38 -9.06
CA ASP A 49 12.07 20.47 -7.61
C ASP A 49 10.96 19.72 -6.87
N HIS A 50 11.27 18.49 -6.44
CA HIS A 50 10.34 17.68 -5.67
C HIS A 50 9.95 18.33 -4.32
N ALA A 51 10.79 19.21 -3.77
CA ALA A 51 10.47 19.90 -2.51
C ALA A 51 9.28 20.85 -2.68
N GLU A 52 9.14 21.48 -3.85
CA GLU A 52 7.99 22.35 -4.14
C GLU A 52 6.68 21.56 -4.27
N MET A 53 6.75 20.28 -4.64
CA MET A 53 5.60 19.41 -4.86
C MET A 53 5.13 18.70 -3.59
N MET A 54 5.92 18.71 -2.54
CA MET A 54 5.72 17.86 -1.36
C MET A 54 5.49 18.67 -0.09
N VAL A 55 4.78 18.06 0.86
CA VAL A 55 4.51 18.64 2.18
C VAL A 55 4.61 17.56 3.24
N MET A 56 5.43 17.81 4.27
CA MET A 56 5.44 16.99 5.48
C MET A 56 4.20 17.32 6.30
N LYS A 57 3.47 16.28 6.74
CA LYS A 57 2.32 16.43 7.62
C LYS A 57 2.44 15.47 8.81
N PRO A 58 2.00 15.89 10.00
CA PRO A 58 1.80 14.95 11.09
C PRO A 58 0.66 13.98 10.74
N ILE A 59 0.86 12.71 11.07
CA ILE A 59 -0.11 11.63 10.89
C ILE A 59 -0.29 10.86 12.19
N ARG A 60 -1.47 10.29 12.36
CA ARG A 60 -1.76 9.34 13.43
C ARG A 60 -1.57 7.93 12.90
N VAL A 61 -0.71 7.16 13.55
CA VAL A 61 -0.46 5.76 13.21
C VAL A 61 -1.05 4.89 14.30
N HIS A 62 -2.02 4.06 13.92
CA HIS A 62 -2.71 3.13 14.83
C HIS A 62 -2.14 1.72 14.66
N ASP A 63 -2.02 0.96 15.76
CA ASP A 63 -1.70 -0.46 15.67
C ASP A 63 -2.93 -1.23 15.19
N ALA A 64 -2.89 -1.75 13.97
CA ALA A 64 -3.99 -2.49 13.37
C ALA A 64 -4.34 -3.78 14.15
N ARG A 65 -3.41 -4.33 14.95
CA ARG A 65 -3.65 -5.48 15.83
C ARG A 65 -4.51 -5.14 17.05
N ALA A 66 -4.57 -3.85 17.42
CA ALA A 66 -5.36 -3.36 18.55
C ALA A 66 -6.79 -2.97 18.15
N LEU A 67 -7.18 -3.15 16.89
CA LEU A 67 -8.53 -2.84 16.43
C LEU A 67 -9.56 -3.78 17.06
N ALA A 68 -10.63 -3.23 17.63
CA ALA A 68 -11.71 -4.00 18.26
C ALA A 68 -12.36 -5.03 17.32
N ARG A 69 -12.34 -4.77 16.01
CA ARG A 69 -12.76 -5.72 14.98
C ARG A 69 -11.67 -5.84 13.92
N ALA A 70 -11.17 -7.06 13.73
CA ALA A 70 -10.12 -7.37 12.76
C ALA A 70 -10.43 -6.81 11.35
N PRO A 71 -9.48 -6.08 10.73
CA PRO A 71 -9.68 -5.51 9.41
C PRO A 71 -9.79 -6.63 8.36
N THR A 72 -10.63 -6.42 7.34
CA THR A 72 -10.77 -7.32 6.20
C THR A 72 -10.60 -6.53 4.92
N VAL A 73 -10.12 -7.19 3.85
CA VAL A 73 -9.91 -6.54 2.54
C VAL A 73 -11.19 -5.84 2.08
N SER A 74 -12.34 -6.50 2.19
CA SER A 74 -13.64 -5.96 1.77
C SER A 74 -14.13 -4.75 2.55
N ARG A 75 -13.67 -4.57 3.80
CA ARG A 75 -14.17 -3.51 4.70
C ARG A 75 -13.22 -2.34 4.83
N MET A 76 -11.92 -2.62 4.86
CA MET A 76 -10.88 -1.64 5.18
C MET A 76 -9.81 -1.56 4.09
N GLY A 77 -9.90 -2.36 3.03
CA GLY A 77 -8.89 -2.44 1.98
C GLY A 77 -7.64 -3.24 2.37
N PHE A 78 -7.60 -3.81 3.57
CA PHE A 78 -6.49 -4.64 4.06
C PHE A 78 -6.94 -5.66 5.11
N GLU A 79 -6.10 -6.66 5.33
CA GLU A 79 -6.34 -7.73 6.30
C GLU A 79 -5.04 -8.16 6.96
N LEU A 80 -5.12 -8.53 8.24
CA LEU A 80 -4.01 -9.13 8.98
C LEU A 80 -4.28 -10.63 9.12
N VAL A 81 -3.48 -11.45 8.45
CA VAL A 81 -3.65 -12.90 8.45
C VAL A 81 -2.48 -13.58 9.16
N HIS A 82 -2.79 -14.57 10.01
CA HIS A 82 -1.79 -15.49 10.52
C HIS A 82 -1.62 -16.66 9.54
N ALA A 83 -0.59 -16.58 8.71
CA ALA A 83 -0.29 -17.57 7.67
C ALA A 83 1.17 -18.05 7.79
N PRO A 84 1.47 -18.96 8.73
CA PRO A 84 2.83 -19.48 8.87
C PRO A 84 3.25 -20.24 7.61
N ILE A 85 4.53 -20.14 7.27
CA ILE A 85 5.18 -20.93 6.23
C ILE A 85 6.64 -21.08 6.61
N ASP A 86 7.16 -22.28 6.45
CA ASP A 86 8.57 -22.60 6.67
C ASP A 86 9.29 -22.52 5.33
N ILE A 87 10.07 -21.46 5.13
CA ILE A 87 10.73 -21.15 3.85
C ILE A 87 11.99 -20.31 4.12
N ASP A 88 13.05 -20.57 3.34
CA ASP A 88 14.22 -19.72 3.28
C ASP A 88 13.97 -18.54 2.32
N TYR A 89 13.84 -17.33 2.85
CA TYR A 89 13.68 -16.11 2.06
C TYR A 89 14.96 -15.66 1.34
N GLY A 90 16.12 -16.19 1.73
CA GLY A 90 17.38 -15.94 1.03
C GLY A 90 17.50 -16.72 -0.28
N ASP A 91 16.72 -17.79 -0.45
CA ASP A 91 16.68 -18.58 -1.68
C ASP A 91 15.51 -18.14 -2.58
N HIS A 92 15.85 -17.54 -3.72
CA HIS A 92 14.88 -17.13 -4.73
C HIS A 92 14.02 -18.29 -5.24
N GLY A 93 14.59 -19.49 -5.39
CA GLY A 93 13.86 -20.67 -5.86
C GLY A 93 12.75 -21.06 -4.90
N SER A 94 13.04 -21.09 -3.60
CA SER A 94 12.07 -21.30 -2.54
C SER A 94 10.96 -20.25 -2.56
N VAL A 95 11.31 -18.97 -2.72
CA VAL A 95 10.34 -17.86 -2.74
C VAL A 95 9.35 -18.00 -3.90
N VAL A 96 9.85 -18.20 -5.11
CA VAL A 96 9.01 -18.31 -6.30
C VAL A 96 8.17 -19.59 -6.28
N SER A 97 8.68 -20.69 -5.73
CA SER A 97 7.97 -21.98 -5.72
C SER A 97 7.00 -22.18 -4.57
N ARG A 98 7.11 -21.41 -3.47
CA ARG A 98 6.28 -21.63 -2.27
C ARG A 98 5.60 -20.38 -1.76
N PHE A 99 6.32 -19.26 -1.70
CA PHE A 99 5.75 -18.03 -1.18
C PHE A 99 4.76 -17.40 -2.15
N TYR A 100 4.98 -17.54 -3.47
CA TYR A 100 4.05 -17.07 -4.49
C TYR A 100 2.71 -17.81 -4.42
N ASP A 101 2.75 -19.14 -4.28
CA ASP A 101 1.54 -19.96 -4.16
C ASP A 101 0.75 -19.58 -2.90
N GLN A 102 1.43 -19.44 -1.75
CA GLN A 102 0.78 -18.97 -0.53
C GLN A 102 0.17 -17.57 -0.70
N CYS A 103 0.87 -16.63 -1.36
CA CYS A 103 0.31 -15.30 -1.65
C CYS A 103 -0.98 -15.40 -2.49
N ALA A 104 -0.97 -16.23 -3.54
CA ALA A 104 -2.12 -16.44 -4.40
C ALA A 104 -3.29 -17.04 -3.61
N GLU A 105 -3.05 -18.05 -2.79
CA GLU A 105 -4.06 -18.67 -1.92
C GLU A 105 -4.69 -17.66 -0.95
N LEU A 106 -3.86 -16.84 -0.29
CA LEU A 106 -4.32 -15.81 0.63
C LEU A 106 -5.19 -14.76 -0.07
N VAL A 107 -4.79 -14.30 -1.25
CA VAL A 107 -5.55 -13.32 -2.03
C VAL A 107 -6.87 -13.94 -2.51
N MET A 108 -6.86 -15.16 -3.02
CA MET A 108 -8.09 -15.86 -3.43
C MET A 108 -9.04 -16.05 -2.25
N ALA A 109 -8.54 -16.45 -1.08
CA ALA A 109 -9.34 -16.62 0.12
C ALA A 109 -9.96 -15.30 0.60
N ALA A 110 -9.19 -14.21 0.60
CA ALA A 110 -9.66 -12.90 1.09
C ALA A 110 -10.67 -12.22 0.13
N THR A 111 -10.58 -12.51 -1.16
CA THR A 111 -11.33 -11.79 -2.21
C THR A 111 -12.39 -12.61 -2.92
N GLY A 112 -12.28 -13.94 -2.89
CA GLY A 112 -13.11 -14.84 -3.69
C GLY A 112 -12.83 -14.79 -5.19
N CYS A 113 -11.68 -14.23 -5.62
CA CYS A 113 -11.34 -14.19 -7.04
C CYS A 113 -11.11 -15.60 -7.61
N LEU A 114 -11.31 -15.73 -8.94
CA LEU A 114 -11.16 -17.01 -9.64
C LEU A 114 -9.70 -17.49 -9.66
N SER A 115 -8.75 -16.56 -9.73
CA SER A 115 -7.32 -16.83 -9.74
C SER A 115 -6.54 -15.63 -9.24
N ALA A 116 -5.36 -15.91 -8.67
CA ALA A 116 -4.38 -14.91 -8.30
C ALA A 116 -3.00 -15.37 -8.79
N ARG A 117 -2.13 -14.42 -9.15
CA ARG A 117 -0.76 -14.68 -9.59
C ARG A 117 0.15 -13.60 -9.01
N THR A 118 1.32 -13.99 -8.53
CA THR A 118 2.33 -13.03 -8.07
C THR A 118 3.11 -12.49 -9.26
N MET A 119 3.21 -11.17 -9.36
CA MET A 119 3.93 -10.49 -10.45
C MET A 119 5.40 -10.31 -10.14
N GLN A 120 5.71 -9.85 -8.93
CA GLN A 120 7.06 -9.57 -8.45
C GLN A 120 7.10 -9.63 -6.92
N HIS A 121 8.31 -9.67 -6.37
CA HIS A 121 8.56 -9.45 -4.95
C HIS A 121 9.75 -8.53 -4.77
N GLU A 122 9.76 -7.82 -3.64
CA GLU A 122 10.90 -7.02 -3.21
C GLU A 122 11.34 -7.46 -1.81
N PHE A 123 12.64 -7.59 -1.60
CA PHE A 123 13.22 -7.80 -0.28
C PHE A 123 13.71 -6.49 0.29
N ARG A 124 13.19 -6.09 1.44
CA ARG A 124 13.59 -4.86 2.14
C ARG A 124 14.37 -5.21 3.40
N ALA A 125 15.66 -4.92 3.39
CA ALA A 125 16.58 -5.21 4.48
C ALA A 125 17.30 -3.94 4.95
N GLY A 126 16.59 -3.07 5.67
CA GLY A 126 17.20 -1.88 6.28
C GLY A 126 17.86 -0.93 5.27
N ALA A 127 19.17 -0.74 5.33
CA ALA A 127 19.87 0.15 4.41
C ALA A 127 19.96 -0.49 3.00
N PRO A 128 19.85 0.30 1.90
CA PRO A 128 19.94 -0.24 0.55
C PRO A 128 21.28 -0.96 0.33
N LEU A 129 21.23 -2.23 -0.10
CA LEU A 129 22.41 -3.00 -0.46
C LEU A 129 22.71 -2.82 -1.97
N TRP A 130 23.92 -2.38 -2.29
CA TRP A 130 24.46 -2.26 -3.65
C TRP A 130 25.62 -3.26 -3.85
N PRO A 131 25.81 -3.85 -5.06
CA PRO A 131 24.93 -3.82 -6.23
C PRO A 131 23.84 -4.88 -6.07
N GLY A 132 22.57 -4.51 -6.18
CA GLY A 132 21.52 -5.50 -5.98
C GLY A 132 20.11 -4.97 -5.73
N GLY A 133 19.93 -3.65 -5.56
CA GLY A 133 18.60 -3.05 -5.55
C GLY A 133 17.63 -3.69 -4.54
N ALA A 134 18.15 -4.28 -3.46
CA ALA A 134 17.32 -4.90 -2.44
C ALA A 134 16.53 -3.79 -1.73
N GLY A 135 15.29 -3.64 -2.18
CA GLY A 135 14.18 -3.01 -1.46
C GLY A 135 14.44 -1.59 -1.02
N THR A 136 14.39 -0.64 -1.96
CA THR A 136 14.27 0.76 -1.56
C THR A 136 12.93 0.92 -0.84
N TYR A 137 12.98 1.31 0.43
CA TYR A 137 11.76 1.64 1.14
C TYR A 137 11.08 2.82 0.47
N ALA A 138 9.76 2.75 0.36
CA ALA A 138 8.98 3.91 0.00
C ALA A 138 9.17 4.99 1.05
N GLU A 139 9.74 6.13 0.64
CA GLU A 139 9.96 7.28 1.53
C GLU A 139 8.73 8.18 1.65
N LYS A 140 7.71 7.94 0.81
CA LYS A 140 6.52 8.77 0.67
C LYS A 140 5.27 7.91 0.52
N ALA A 141 4.15 8.45 1.00
CA ALA A 141 2.84 7.85 0.73
C ALA A 141 2.58 7.88 -0.79
N HIS A 142 2.32 6.71 -1.37
CA HIS A 142 2.07 6.55 -2.79
C HIS A 142 1.11 5.37 -3.00
N ALA A 143 0.53 5.31 -4.19
CA ALA A 143 -0.14 4.12 -4.68
C ALA A 143 0.83 3.40 -5.61
N ASP A 144 0.98 2.08 -5.42
CA ASP A 144 1.83 1.25 -6.29
C ASP A 144 1.26 1.11 -7.71
N LEU A 145 -0.06 1.29 -7.85
CA LEU A 145 -0.74 1.26 -9.14
C LEU A 145 -1.23 2.65 -9.53
N THR A 146 -1.04 2.97 -10.80
CA THR A 146 -1.67 4.11 -11.48
C THR A 146 -2.29 3.59 -12.78
N PRO A 147 -3.23 4.32 -13.41
CA PRO A 147 -3.77 3.92 -14.71
C PRO A 147 -2.69 3.67 -15.79
N TYR A 148 -1.52 4.30 -15.68
CA TYR A 148 -0.38 4.03 -16.57
C TYR A 148 0.21 2.62 -16.44
N ALA A 149 -0.01 1.96 -15.30
CA ALA A 149 0.43 0.58 -15.11
C ALA A 149 -0.52 -0.41 -15.79
N GLU A 150 -1.77 -0.03 -16.10
CA GLU A 150 -2.73 -0.92 -16.77
C GLU A 150 -2.23 -1.34 -18.15
N ASP A 151 -1.55 -0.47 -18.89
CA ASP A 151 -0.96 -0.81 -20.20
C ASP A 151 0.20 -1.83 -20.09
N VAL A 152 0.85 -1.93 -18.93
CA VAL A 152 1.99 -2.82 -18.69
C VAL A 152 1.53 -4.19 -18.18
N LEU A 153 0.40 -4.23 -17.50
CA LEU A 153 -0.20 -5.45 -17.01
C LEU A 153 -1.08 -5.99 -18.13
N ASP A 154 -0.64 -7.08 -18.78
CA ASP A 154 -1.41 -7.80 -19.80
C ASP A 154 -2.69 -8.40 -19.19
N ILE A 155 -3.66 -7.52 -18.91
CA ILE A 155 -4.92 -7.81 -18.23
C ILE A 155 -5.88 -8.32 -19.32
N PRO A 156 -6.42 -9.54 -19.16
CA PRO A 156 -7.37 -10.06 -20.13
C PRO A 156 -8.61 -9.18 -20.25
N ASP A 157 -8.95 -8.78 -21.47
CA ASP A 157 -10.12 -7.96 -21.79
C ASP A 157 -11.40 -8.51 -21.14
N GLY A 158 -12.20 -7.59 -20.59
CA GLY A 158 -13.51 -7.89 -20.02
C GLY A 158 -13.49 -8.58 -18.65
N ARG A 159 -12.32 -8.75 -18.00
CA ARG A 159 -12.22 -9.25 -16.63
C ARG A 159 -11.98 -8.12 -15.64
N HIS A 160 -12.69 -8.13 -14.52
CA HIS A 160 -12.33 -7.30 -13.37
C HIS A 160 -11.10 -7.94 -12.71
N PHE A 161 -10.05 -7.14 -12.50
CA PHE A 161 -8.85 -7.55 -11.80
C PHE A 161 -8.60 -6.62 -10.60
N GLY A 162 -7.79 -7.08 -9.67
CA GLY A 162 -7.31 -6.29 -8.55
C GLY A 162 -5.87 -6.63 -8.26
N VAL A 163 -5.10 -5.64 -7.82
CA VAL A 163 -3.71 -5.82 -7.40
C VAL A 163 -3.66 -5.71 -5.89
N TYR A 164 -3.07 -6.72 -5.26
CA TYR A 164 -2.95 -6.82 -3.81
C TYR A 164 -1.49 -6.97 -3.43
N ASN A 165 -1.04 -6.16 -2.49
CA ASN A 165 0.27 -6.32 -1.89
C ASN A 165 0.19 -7.28 -0.70
N VAL A 166 1.09 -8.27 -0.67
CA VAL A 166 1.26 -9.16 0.47
C VAL A 166 2.59 -8.84 1.14
N TRP A 167 2.52 -8.44 2.40
CA TRP A 167 3.69 -8.06 3.20
C TRP A 167 3.88 -9.01 4.36
N ARG A 168 5.13 -9.33 4.67
CA ARG A 168 5.48 -10.14 5.83
C ARG A 168 6.87 -9.81 6.36
N SER A 169 7.10 -10.15 7.63
CA SER A 169 8.46 -10.31 8.12
C SER A 169 9.07 -11.58 7.52
N THR A 170 10.33 -11.49 7.13
CA THR A 170 11.15 -12.65 6.72
C THR A 170 11.78 -13.34 7.92
N ASP A 171 11.83 -12.67 9.08
CA ASP A 171 12.28 -13.22 10.36
C ASP A 171 11.10 -13.16 11.36
N PRO A 172 10.46 -14.30 11.70
CA PRO A 172 9.35 -14.33 12.64
C PRO A 172 9.78 -14.14 14.10
N LEU A 173 11.08 -14.26 14.41
CA LEU A 173 11.61 -14.13 15.77
C LEU A 173 12.04 -12.69 16.08
N ARG A 174 12.27 -11.87 15.05
CA ARG A 174 12.72 -10.49 15.18
C ARG A 174 11.60 -9.52 14.88
N ALA A 175 11.44 -8.53 15.76
CA ALA A 175 10.53 -7.41 15.50
C ALA A 175 11.04 -6.57 14.32
N ILE A 176 10.13 -5.93 13.59
CA ILE A 176 10.50 -4.94 12.57
C ILE A 176 11.15 -3.74 13.26
N GLU A 177 12.44 -3.51 13.01
CA GLU A 177 13.21 -2.46 13.69
C GLU A 177 13.11 -1.10 13.01
N SER A 178 12.89 -1.08 11.70
CA SER A 178 12.81 0.16 10.92
C SER A 178 11.83 0.06 9.77
N LYS A 179 11.30 1.22 9.36
CA LYS A 179 10.40 1.38 8.21
C LYS A 179 9.22 0.38 8.23
N PRO A 180 8.38 0.42 9.29
CA PRO A 180 7.22 -0.46 9.38
C PRO A 180 6.25 -0.19 8.22
N LEU A 181 5.54 -1.23 7.80
CA LEU A 181 4.43 -1.04 6.86
C LEU A 181 3.35 -0.18 7.52
N ALA A 182 2.97 0.90 6.83
CA ALA A 182 1.82 1.72 7.19
C ALA A 182 0.92 1.85 5.97
N MET A 183 -0.39 1.78 6.20
CA MET A 183 -1.41 2.06 5.20
C MET A 183 -2.18 3.30 5.62
N CYS A 184 -2.52 4.14 4.63
CA CYS A 184 -3.33 5.32 4.84
C CYS A 184 -4.63 5.20 4.06
N ASP A 185 -5.74 5.61 4.67
CA ASP A 185 -7.01 5.74 3.97
C ASP A 185 -6.96 7.00 3.09
N PRO A 186 -7.01 6.86 1.74
CA PRO A 186 -6.93 8.00 0.84
C PRO A 186 -8.06 9.01 1.04
N ALA A 187 -9.22 8.61 1.58
CA ALA A 187 -10.32 9.53 1.89
C ALA A 187 -10.03 10.44 3.09
N THR A 188 -9.07 10.05 3.95
CA THR A 188 -8.65 10.84 5.12
C THR A 188 -7.41 11.70 4.85
N VAL A 189 -6.75 11.49 3.71
CA VAL A 189 -5.54 12.21 3.30
C VAL A 189 -5.96 13.46 2.52
N SER A 190 -6.03 14.60 3.22
CA SER A 190 -6.34 15.92 2.62
C SER A 190 -5.14 16.65 2.07
#